data_AF-A0A2V8SP50-F1
#
_entry.id   AF-A0A2V8SP50-F1
#
_cell.length_a   1.000
_cell.length_b   1.000
_cell.length_c   1.000
_cell.angle_alpha   90.00
_cell.angle_beta   90.00
_cell.angle_gamma   90.00
#
_symmetry.space_group_name_H-M   'P 1'
#
loop_
_entity.id
_entity.type
_entity.pdbx_description
1 polymer ?
#
loop_
_entity_poly.entity_id
_entity_poly.type
_entity_poly.pdbx_seq_one_letter_code
_entity_poly.pdbx_strand_id
1 'polypeptide(L)'
;MRKRMESLIGEMLDGRILLEEAMGEFEKIYIQTALERNSNHLCNTATSLGIHRNTLSKRVADYNGKPKPKANGKVSRAKKVVRKKPVVKARKR
;
A
#
# COMPACT_ATOMS: atom_id res chain seq x y z
N MET A 1 -21.25 18.43 -1.50
CA MET A 1 -20.66 17.10 -1.79
C MET A 1 -21.66 15.96 -1.63
N ARG A 2 -22.42 15.91 -0.53
CA ARG A 2 -23.47 14.91 -0.26
C ARG A 2 -24.40 14.63 -1.46
N LYS A 3 -25.04 15.66 -2.03
CA LYS A 3 -25.93 15.53 -3.20
C LYS A 3 -25.27 14.86 -4.43
N ARG A 4 -24.00 15.17 -4.70
CA ARG A 4 -23.27 14.57 -5.83
C ARG A 4 -22.96 13.09 -5.59
N MET A 5 -22.67 12.73 -4.33
CA MET A 5 -22.46 11.33 -3.94
C MET A 5 -23.77 10.55 -3.95
N GLU A 6 -24.88 11.13 -3.49
CA GLU A 6 -26.20 10.49 -3.53
C GLU A 6 -26.65 10.18 -4.98
N SER A 7 -26.41 11.10 -5.92
CA SER A 7 -26.68 10.86 -7.35
C SER A 7 -25.84 9.69 -7.89
N LEU A 8 -24.52 9.72 -7.65
CA LEU A 8 -23.62 8.66 -8.10
C LEU A 8 -23.99 7.30 -7.50
N ILE A 9 -24.33 7.26 -6.21
CA ILE A 9 -24.76 6.01 -5.54
C ILE A 9 -26.07 5.50 -6.14
N GLY A 10 -27.02 6.40 -6.46
CA GLY A 10 -28.26 6.02 -7.15
C GLY A 10 -27.97 5.30 -8.47
N GLU A 11 -27.13 5.88 -9.32
CA GLU A 11 -26.71 5.29 -10.60
C GLU A 11 -26.03 3.91 -10.43
N MET A 12 -25.18 3.75 -9.40
CA MET A 12 -24.52 2.48 -9.12
C MET A 12 -25.49 1.40 -8.63
N LEU A 13 -26.49 1.78 -7.82
CA LEU A 13 -27.53 0.87 -7.32
C LEU A 13 -28.48 0.44 -8.44
N ASP A 14 -28.85 1.36 -9.33
CA ASP A 14 -29.64 1.04 -10.53
C ASP A 14 -28.89 0.06 -11.45
N GLY A 15 -27.57 0.22 -11.55
CA GLY A 15 -26.66 -0.71 -12.24
C GLY A 15 -26.42 -2.04 -11.53
N ARG A 16 -27.02 -2.27 -10.34
CA ARG A 16 -26.81 -3.46 -9.48
C ARG A 16 -25.35 -3.72 -9.11
N ILE A 17 -24.54 -2.67 -9.02
CA ILE A 17 -23.14 -2.79 -8.61
C ILE A 17 -23.10 -3.16 -7.12
N LEU A 18 -22.30 -4.18 -6.78
CA LEU A 18 -22.10 -4.55 -5.38
C LEU A 18 -21.28 -3.48 -4.66
N LEU A 19 -21.52 -3.32 -3.36
CA LEU A 19 -20.80 -2.34 -2.54
C LEU A 19 -19.28 -2.52 -2.62
N GLU A 20 -18.79 -3.76 -2.63
CA GLU A 20 -17.35 -4.05 -2.71
C GLU A 20 -16.74 -3.58 -4.04
N GLU A 21 -17.43 -3.84 -5.15
CA GLU A 21 -17.03 -3.40 -6.49
C GLU A 21 -17.05 -1.86 -6.59
N ALA A 22 -18.12 -1.24 -6.07
CA ALA A 22 -18.26 0.21 -6.03
C ALA A 22 -17.12 0.88 -5.25
N MET A 23 -16.79 0.34 -4.08
CA MET A 23 -15.67 0.82 -3.27
C MET A 23 -14.33 0.64 -3.97
N GLY A 24 -14.13 -0.49 -4.66
CA GLY A 24 -12.90 -0.76 -5.42
C GLY A 24 -12.68 0.22 -6.56
N GLU A 25 -13.71 0.47 -7.37
CA GLU A 25 -13.65 1.45 -8.47
C GLU A 25 -13.45 2.89 -7.93
N PHE A 26 -14.19 3.27 -6.89
CA PHE A 26 -13.99 4.56 -6.24
C PHE A 26 -12.56 4.73 -5.74
N GLU A 27 -12.03 3.74 -5.03
CA GLU A 27 -10.68 3.80 -4.46
C GLU A 27 -9.62 3.93 -5.56
N LYS A 28 -9.76 3.16 -6.64
CA LYS A 28 -8.87 3.20 -7.81
C LYS A 28 -8.85 4.57 -8.45
N ILE A 29 -10.02 5.14 -8.77
CA ILE A 29 -10.14 6.47 -9.37
C ILE A 29 -9.57 7.53 -8.42
N TYR A 30 -9.91 7.46 -7.13
CA TYR A 30 -9.45 8.42 -6.14
C TYR A 30 -7.93 8.46 -6.02
N ILE A 31 -7.29 7.28 -5.96
CA ILE A 31 -5.83 7.17 -5.91
C ILE A 31 -5.18 7.66 -7.21
N GLN A 32 -5.76 7.32 -8.37
CA GLN A 32 -5.23 7.76 -9.66
C GLN A 32 -5.26 9.28 -9.79
N THR A 33 -6.39 9.92 -9.48
CA THR A 33 -6.50 11.39 -9.49
C THR A 33 -5.52 12.04 -8.50
N ALA A 34 -5.30 11.42 -7.34
CA ALA A 34 -4.33 11.91 -6.36
C ALA A 34 -2.87 11.76 -6.84
N LEU A 35 -2.55 10.73 -7.63
CA LEU A 35 -1.24 10.57 -8.26
C LEU A 35 -1.01 11.61 -9.35
N GLU A 36 -1.99 11.82 -10.22
CA GLU A 36 -1.92 12.81 -11.31
C GLU A 36 -1.69 14.23 -10.76
N ARG A 37 -2.39 14.61 -9.69
CA ARG A 37 -2.21 15.91 -9.01
C ARG A 37 -0.84 16.11 -8.38
N ASN A 38 -0.18 15.02 -8.00
CA ASN A 38 1.12 15.04 -7.35
C ASN A 38 2.25 14.60 -8.30
N SER A 39 2.04 14.68 -9.63
CA SER A 39 3.04 14.33 -10.65
C SER A 39 3.59 12.90 -10.49
N ASN A 40 2.75 11.95 -10.06
CA ASN A 40 3.09 10.56 -9.77
C ASN A 40 4.10 10.37 -8.62
N HIS A 41 4.30 11.38 -7.76
CA HIS A 41 5.14 11.26 -6.57
C HIS A 41 4.45 10.51 -5.43
N LEU A 42 4.70 9.20 -5.34
CA LEU A 42 4.10 8.29 -4.36
C LEU A 42 4.19 8.78 -2.90
N CYS A 43 5.33 9.31 -2.46
CA CYS A 43 5.46 9.81 -1.09
C CYS A 43 4.54 11.00 -0.82
N ASN A 44 4.49 11.97 -1.73
CA ASN A 44 3.67 13.17 -1.59
C ASN A 44 2.18 12.82 -1.67
N THR A 45 1.81 11.93 -2.59
CA THR A 45 0.46 11.40 -2.69
C THR A 45 0.05 10.66 -1.43
N ALA A 46 0.92 9.82 -0.86
CA ALA A 46 0.63 9.10 0.37
C ALA A 46 0.42 10.04 1.56
N THR A 47 1.26 11.07 1.69
CA THR A 47 1.09 12.13 2.69
C THR A 47 -0.22 12.89 2.50
N SER A 48 -0.57 13.24 1.25
CA SER A 48 -1.82 13.94 0.91
C SER A 48 -3.06 13.11 1.20
N LEU A 49 -2.99 11.80 0.98
CA LEU A 49 -4.05 10.83 1.27
C LEU A 49 -4.10 10.42 2.75
N GLY A 50 -3.11 10.81 3.56
CA GLY A 50 -3.01 10.42 4.97
C GLY A 50 -2.72 8.92 5.19
N ILE A 51 -2.13 8.24 4.20
CA ILE A 51 -1.79 6.82 4.29
C ILE A 51 -0.28 6.62 4.18
N HIS A 52 0.22 5.50 4.71
CA HIS A 52 1.63 5.18 4.56
C HIS A 52 1.97 4.84 3.10
N ARG A 53 3.12 5.33 2.59
CA ARG A 53 3.59 5.09 1.22
C ARG A 53 3.59 3.61 0.79
N ASN A 54 3.90 2.71 1.73
CA ASN A 54 3.89 1.26 1.46
C ASN A 54 2.48 0.73 1.22
N THR A 55 1.47 1.29 1.89
CA THR A 55 0.07 0.95 1.67
C THR A 55 -0.38 1.45 0.31
N LEU A 56 -0.06 2.70 -0.03
CA LEU A 56 -0.33 3.25 -1.35
C LEU A 56 0.34 2.44 -2.46
N SER A 57 1.62 2.10 -2.30
CA SER A 57 2.38 1.30 -3.27
C SER A 57 1.77 -0.09 -3.49
N LYS A 58 1.27 -0.74 -2.42
CA LYS A 58 0.56 -2.02 -2.54
C LYS A 58 -0.74 -1.87 -3.33
N ARG A 59 -1.55 -0.85 -3.03
CA ARG A 59 -2.82 -0.58 -3.73
C ARG A 59 -2.60 -0.31 -5.22
N VAL A 60 -1.62 0.54 -5.55
CA VAL A 60 -1.25 0.82 -6.95
C VAL A 60 -0.78 -0.45 -7.67
N ALA A 61 0.00 -1.32 -7.01
CA ALA A 61 0.43 -2.58 -7.60
C ALA A 61 -0.75 -3.53 -7.87
N ASP A 62 -1.75 -3.55 -6.98
CA ASP A 62 -2.97 -4.34 -7.15
C ASP A 62 -3.81 -3.86 -8.35
N TYR A 63 -3.97 -2.55 -8.51
CA TYR A 63 -4.77 -1.98 -9.61
C TYR A 63 -4.09 -2.12 -10.98
N ASN A 64 -2.76 -2.10 -11.03
CA ASN A 64 -2.00 -2.28 -12.28
C ASN A 64 -1.91 -3.76 -12.71
N GLY A 65 -2.61 -4.68 -12.03
CA GLY A 65 -2.72 -6.08 -12.45
C GLY A 65 -1.42 -6.87 -12.34
N LYS A 66 -0.45 -6.45 -11.50
CA LYS A 66 0.70 -7.31 -11.20
C LYS A 66 0.22 -8.42 -10.27
N PRO A 67 0.17 -9.69 -10.70
CA PRO A 67 -0.26 -10.78 -9.84
C PRO A 67 0.70 -10.83 -8.65
N LYS A 68 0.20 -10.55 -7.44
CA LYS A 68 0.97 -10.74 -6.23
C LYS A 68 1.28 -12.24 -6.11
N PRO A 69 2.54 -12.67 -5.97
CA PRO A 69 2.78 -13.99 -5.43
C PRO A 69 2.13 -14.03 -4.04
N LYS A 70 1.18 -14.95 -3.84
CA LYS A 70 0.53 -15.17 -2.54
C LYS A 70 1.62 -15.28 -1.49
N ALA A 71 1.62 -14.37 -0.51
CA ALA A 71 2.55 -14.39 0.59
C ALA A 71 2.22 -15.59 1.51
N ASN A 72 2.65 -16.78 1.09
CA ASN A 72 2.70 -17.94 1.96
C ASN A 72 3.85 -17.76 2.94
N GLY A 73 3.52 -17.78 4.23
CA GLY A 73 4.47 -17.95 5.32
C GLY A 73 5.14 -16.67 5.79
N LYS A 74 4.80 -16.27 7.02
CA LYS A 74 5.68 -15.46 7.87
C LYS A 74 7.01 -16.21 8.02
N VAL A 75 8.02 -15.89 7.20
CA VAL A 75 9.40 -16.30 7.53
C VAL A 75 9.84 -15.39 8.67
N SER A 76 9.77 -15.94 9.87
CA SER A 76 10.37 -15.37 11.07
C SER A 76 11.81 -14.99 10.75
N ARG A 77 12.12 -13.69 10.89
CA ARG A 77 13.46 -13.14 10.69
C ARG A 77 14.38 -13.80 11.71
N ALA A 78 15.11 -14.84 11.29
CA ALA A 78 16.13 -15.47 12.12
C ALA A 78 17.17 -14.39 12.48
N LYS A 79 17.25 -14.05 13.77
CA LYS A 79 18.28 -13.16 14.31
C LYS A 79 19.65 -13.78 13.99
N LYS A 80 20.38 -13.20 13.04
CA LYS A 80 21.78 -13.56 12.78
C LYS A 80 22.61 -13.13 13.98
N VAL A 81 22.91 -14.09 14.86
CA VAL A 81 23.84 -13.95 15.98
C VAL A 81 25.20 -13.55 15.41
N VAL A 82 25.61 -12.32 15.66
CA VAL A 82 26.98 -11.85 15.37
C VAL A 82 27.93 -12.60 16.29
N ARG A 83 28.68 -13.56 15.74
CA ARG A 83 29.82 -14.21 16.41
C ARG A 83 30.83 -13.14 16.81
N LYS A 84 31.01 -12.89 18.11
CA LYS A 84 32.11 -12.06 18.63
C LYS A 84 33.43 -12.81 18.38
N LYS A 85 34.41 -12.14 17.76
CA LYS A 85 35.80 -12.64 17.62
C LYS A 85 36.42 -12.81 19.02
N PRO A 86 37.22 -13.86 19.28
CA PRO A 86 37.93 -13.97 20.55
C PRO A 86 39.06 -12.92 20.58
N VAL A 87 39.09 -12.13 21.65
CA VAL A 87 40.20 -11.23 21.97
C VAL A 87 41.32 -12.08 22.57
N VAL A 88 42.43 -12.25 21.85
CA VAL A 88 43.65 -12.82 22.44
C VAL A 88 44.39 -11.68 23.13
N LYS A 89 44.35 -11.66 24.47
CA LYS A 89 45.12 -10.73 25.32
C LYS A 89 46.08 -11.54 26.17
N ALA A 90 47.36 -11.58 25.80
CA ALA A 90 48.45 -12.06 26.64
C ALA A 90 49.79 -11.62 26.04
N ARG A 91 50.82 -11.24 26.78
CA ARG A 91 50.99 -10.64 28.12
C ARG A 91 52.43 -10.14 28.08
N LYS A 92 52.66 -8.89 28.45
CA LYS A 92 53.97 -8.24 28.55
C LYS A 92 54.85 -9.00 29.55
N ARG A 93 56.05 -9.42 29.15
CA ARG A 93 57.28 -9.49 29.96
C ARG A 93 58.49 -9.42 29.04
#